data_AF-A0A328P2X3-F1
#
_entry.id   AF-A0A328P2X3-F1
#
_cell.length_a   1.000
_cell.length_b   1.000
_cell.length_c   1.000
_cell.angle_alpha   90.00
_cell.angle_beta   90.00
_cell.angle_gamma   90.00
#
_symmetry.space_group_name_H-M   'P 1'
#
loop_
_entity.id
_entity.type
_entity.pdbx_description
1 polymer ?
#
loop_
_entity_poly.entity_id
_entity_poly.type
_entity_poly.pdbx_seq_one_letter_code
_entity_poly.pdbx_strand_id
1 'polypeptide(L)'
;MNKSTIALFLGAVVALAASPLAIAQSTAPTSNNSMQALPEGQVQPLGSQPVKQGPPRPGDRTCLQTTGSMIPAKHGSCLTVPGRSYNRQDIQNTGETTMGPALQKLDPSVTIHGGH
;
A
#
# COMPACT_ATOMS: atom_id res chain seq x y z
N MET A 1 16.56 -46.55 -16.14
CA MET A 1 16.97 -46.90 -17.51
C MET A 1 15.75 -46.74 -18.41
N ASN A 2 15.57 -45.54 -18.94
CA ASN A 2 14.45 -45.14 -19.78
C ASN A 2 14.96 -44.02 -20.70
N LYS A 3 14.85 -44.30 -21.99
CA LYS A 3 15.62 -43.71 -23.09
C LYS A 3 15.01 -42.40 -23.58
N SER A 4 15.90 -41.46 -23.90
CA SER A 4 15.66 -40.20 -24.61
C SER A 4 14.98 -40.41 -25.97
N THR A 5 14.14 -39.44 -26.37
CA THR A 5 13.85 -39.20 -27.78
C THR A 5 13.91 -37.70 -28.06
N ILE A 6 14.73 -37.35 -29.06
CA ILE A 6 15.14 -36.01 -29.52
C ILE A 6 14.49 -35.78 -30.90
N ALA A 7 14.03 -34.54 -31.17
CA ALA A 7 14.05 -33.81 -32.47
C ALA A 7 13.05 -32.63 -32.35
N LEU A 8 13.43 -31.36 -32.20
CA LEU A 8 14.18 -30.46 -33.10
C LEU A 8 13.44 -30.22 -34.42
N PHE A 9 12.60 -29.18 -34.46
CA PHE A 9 12.25 -28.46 -35.68
C PHE A 9 12.65 -27.00 -35.55
N LEU A 10 13.41 -26.59 -36.56
CA LEU A 10 14.16 -25.35 -36.73
C LEU A 10 13.42 -24.50 -37.79
N GLY A 11 13.39 -23.18 -37.59
CA GLY A 11 13.09 -22.17 -38.63
C GLY A 11 11.61 -21.83 -38.79
N ALA A 12 11.20 -20.61 -39.14
CA ALA A 12 11.83 -19.32 -39.41
C ALA A 12 10.65 -18.30 -39.40
N VAL A 13 10.74 -17.01 -39.10
CA VAL A 13 11.10 -15.92 -40.03
C VAL A 13 10.72 -14.60 -39.30
N VAL A 14 11.69 -13.68 -39.25
CA VAL A 14 11.61 -12.21 -39.32
C VAL A 14 10.23 -11.52 -39.19
N ALA A 15 10.10 -10.63 -38.20
CA ALA A 15 9.51 -9.31 -38.39
C ALA A 15 10.09 -8.30 -37.39
N LEU A 16 10.99 -7.45 -37.85
CA LEU A 16 11.33 -6.19 -37.18
C LEU A 16 10.10 -5.29 -37.25
N ALA A 17 9.37 -5.15 -36.14
CA ALA A 17 8.44 -4.05 -35.95
C ALA A 17 9.14 -2.99 -35.10
N ALA A 18 9.59 -1.92 -35.75
CA ALA A 18 10.00 -0.70 -35.09
C ALA A 18 8.76 -0.04 -34.47
N SER A 19 8.51 -0.31 -33.20
CA SER A 19 7.48 0.39 -32.43
C SER A 19 8.00 1.81 -32.10
N PRO A 20 7.25 2.88 -32.36
CA PRO A 20 7.64 4.22 -31.97
C PRO A 20 7.76 4.31 -30.45
N LEU A 21 8.84 4.95 -29.98
CA LEU A 21 9.01 5.40 -28.61
C LEU A 21 7.86 6.36 -28.26
N ALA A 22 6.77 5.84 -27.72
CA ALA A 22 5.78 6.64 -27.02
C ALA A 22 6.43 7.12 -25.72
N ILE A 23 6.93 8.37 -25.72
CA ILE A 23 7.32 9.07 -24.51
C ILE A 23 6.03 9.32 -23.73
N ALA A 24 5.70 8.42 -22.79
CA ALA A 24 4.69 8.69 -21.79
C ALA A 24 5.17 9.88 -20.96
N GLN A 25 4.57 11.04 -21.17
CA GLN A 25 4.77 12.20 -20.31
C GLN A 25 4.17 11.85 -18.96
N SER A 26 5.04 11.52 -18.00
CA SER A 26 4.69 11.46 -16.59
C SER A 26 4.32 12.88 -16.15
N THR A 27 3.05 13.26 -16.32
CA THR A 27 2.48 14.36 -15.57
C THR A 27 2.50 13.94 -14.11
N ALA A 28 3.53 14.36 -13.38
CA ALA A 28 3.49 14.34 -11.93
C ALA A 28 2.19 15.04 -11.52
N PRO A 29 1.36 14.45 -10.65
CA PRO A 29 0.28 15.21 -10.06
C PRO A 29 0.94 16.37 -9.30
N THR A 30 0.71 17.59 -9.78
CA THR A 30 0.92 18.79 -8.98
C THR A 30 0.09 18.60 -7.72
N SER A 31 0.74 18.14 -6.66
CA SER A 31 0.17 18.08 -5.33
C SER A 31 0.02 19.53 -4.89
N ASN A 32 -1.10 20.13 -5.29
CA ASN A 32 -1.47 21.49 -4.97
C ASN A 32 -1.83 21.48 -3.48
N ASN A 33 -0.81 21.53 -2.63
CA ASN A 33 -0.97 21.64 -1.19
C ASN A 33 -1.26 23.12 -0.89
N SER A 34 -2.34 23.62 -1.46
CA SER A 34 -2.92 24.90 -1.07
C SER A 34 -3.50 24.70 0.32
N MET A 35 -2.71 25.08 1.33
CA MET A 35 -3.21 25.28 2.69
C MET A 35 -4.22 26.43 2.63
N GLN A 36 -5.48 26.10 2.34
CA GLN A 36 -6.60 26.99 2.61
C GLN A 36 -6.75 27.05 4.12
N ALA A 37 -6.43 28.21 4.70
CA ALA A 37 -6.73 28.50 6.09
C ALA A 37 -8.24 28.37 6.28
N LEU A 38 -8.67 27.39 7.07
CA LEU A 38 -10.06 27.28 7.49
C LEU A 38 -10.36 28.39 8.52
N PRO A 39 -11.53 29.03 8.46
CA PRO A 39 -12.01 29.89 9.53
C PRO A 39 -11.94 29.18 10.87
N GLU A 40 -11.46 29.88 11.91
CA GLU A 40 -11.36 29.38 13.27
C GLU A 40 -12.70 28.78 13.73
N GLY A 41 -12.70 27.46 13.97
CA GLY A 41 -13.89 26.69 14.39
C GLY A 41 -14.32 25.56 13.44
N GLN A 42 -13.67 25.37 12.29
CA GLN A 42 -13.95 24.25 11.39
C GLN A 42 -12.82 23.21 11.47
N VAL A 43 -13.03 22.12 12.22
CA VAL A 43 -12.17 20.94 12.16
C VAL A 43 -12.54 20.18 10.88
N GLN A 44 -11.83 20.40 9.77
CA GLN A 44 -11.97 19.55 8.60
C GLN A 44 -11.24 18.23 8.88
N PRO A 45 -11.93 17.08 8.90
CA PRO A 45 -11.23 15.82 9.01
C PRO A 45 -10.39 15.62 7.75
N LEU A 46 -9.07 15.59 7.92
CA LEU A 46 -8.08 15.43 6.87
C LEU A 46 -8.44 14.21 6.01
N GLY A 47 -8.96 14.43 4.80
CA GLY A 47 -9.20 13.38 3.80
C GLY A 47 -10.43 12.49 3.97
N SER A 48 -11.48 12.90 4.69
CA SER A 48 -12.70 12.07 4.82
C SER A 48 -13.65 12.20 3.63
N GLN A 49 -13.26 11.68 2.47
CA GLN A 49 -14.29 11.11 1.62
C GLN A 49 -14.68 9.75 2.23
N PRO A 50 -15.97 9.51 2.52
CA PRO A 50 -16.41 8.20 2.98
C PRO A 50 -16.30 7.25 1.80
N VAL A 51 -15.09 6.72 1.58
CA VAL A 51 -14.93 5.51 0.78
C VAL A 51 -15.81 4.50 1.49
N LYS A 52 -16.89 4.06 0.85
CA LYS A 52 -17.66 2.90 1.31
C LYS A 52 -16.69 1.71 1.27
N GLN A 53 -15.92 1.56 2.34
CA GLN A 53 -15.00 0.45 2.50
C GLN A 53 -15.91 -0.77 2.59
N GLY A 54 -15.86 -1.59 1.54
CA GLY A 54 -16.55 -2.88 1.53
C GLY A 54 -16.05 -3.77 2.67
N PRO A 55 -16.59 -4.99 2.80
CA PRO A 55 -16.17 -5.90 3.84
C PRO A 55 -14.64 -6.04 3.91
N PRO A 56 -14.05 -6.12 5.12
CA PRO A 56 -12.61 -6.31 5.30
C PRO A 56 -12.12 -7.46 4.43
N ARG A 57 -11.20 -7.16 3.52
CA ARG A 57 -10.52 -8.18 2.72
C ARG A 57 -9.33 -8.73 3.53
N PRO A 58 -9.01 -10.02 3.44
CA PRO A 58 -7.78 -10.55 4.02
C PRO A 58 -6.56 -9.77 3.50
N GLY A 59 -5.75 -9.23 4.42
CA GLY A 59 -4.56 -8.45 4.08
C GLY A 59 -4.81 -6.96 3.78
N ASP A 60 -6.06 -6.47 3.88
CA ASP A 60 -6.33 -5.03 3.80
C ASP A 60 -5.83 -4.33 5.08
N ARG A 61 -4.69 -3.66 4.94
CA ARG A 61 -4.04 -2.94 6.04
C ARG A 61 -4.77 -1.64 6.40
N THR A 62 -5.61 -1.11 5.51
CA THR A 62 -6.33 0.16 5.73
C THR A 62 -7.67 -0.02 6.42
N CYS A 63 -8.20 -1.26 6.44
CA CYS A 63 -9.42 -1.59 7.13
C CYS A 63 -9.15 -1.89 8.62
N LEU A 64 -9.23 -0.85 9.45
CA LEU A 64 -9.04 -0.99 10.89
C LEU A 64 -10.29 -1.56 11.55
N GLN A 65 -10.16 -2.65 12.31
CA GLN A 65 -11.28 -3.27 13.04
C GLN A 65 -11.25 -2.95 14.55
N THR A 66 -10.05 -2.74 15.09
CA THR A 66 -9.79 -2.51 16.51
C THR A 66 -8.71 -1.45 16.70
N THR A 67 -8.89 -0.56 17.67
CA THR A 67 -7.93 0.50 18.05
C THR A 67 -7.75 0.55 19.57
N GLY A 68 -6.79 1.34 20.05
CA GLY A 68 -6.50 1.47 21.48
C GLY A 68 -7.66 2.02 22.33
N SER A 69 -8.64 2.69 21.71
CA SER A 69 -9.87 3.13 22.38
C SER A 69 -10.85 2.01 22.71
N MET A 70 -10.60 0.79 22.22
CA MET A 70 -11.49 -0.38 22.35
C MET A 70 -12.91 -0.17 21.80
N ILE A 71 -13.12 0.84 20.96
CA ILE A 71 -14.37 1.03 20.21
C ILE A 71 -14.32 0.10 18.99
N PRO A 72 -15.17 -0.94 18.91
CA PRO A 72 -15.12 -1.88 17.79
C PRO A 72 -15.76 -1.28 16.53
N ALA A 73 -15.29 -1.73 15.37
CA ALA A 73 -16.02 -1.52 14.12
C ALA A 73 -17.39 -2.24 14.18
N LYS A 74 -18.36 -1.77 13.38
CA LYS A 74 -19.58 -2.55 13.15
C LYS A 74 -19.21 -3.85 12.43
N HIS A 75 -20.02 -4.90 12.63
CA HIS A 75 -19.77 -6.19 11.99
C HIS A 75 -19.65 -6.05 10.47
N GLY A 76 -18.55 -6.57 9.92
CA GLY A 76 -18.27 -6.52 8.48
C GLY A 76 -17.92 -5.12 7.96
N SER A 77 -17.64 -4.14 8.82
CA SER A 77 -17.18 -2.82 8.43
C SER A 77 -15.80 -2.49 8.99
N CYS A 78 -15.18 -1.45 8.45
CA CYS A 78 -13.96 -0.85 8.97
C CYS A 78 -14.30 0.36 9.85
N LEU A 79 -13.38 0.77 10.72
CA LEU A 79 -13.42 2.03 11.44
C LEU A 79 -13.06 3.19 10.48
N THR A 80 -13.80 4.29 10.55
CA THR A 80 -13.56 5.50 9.75
C THR A 80 -12.46 6.38 10.37
N VAL A 81 -11.33 5.76 10.73
CA VAL A 81 -10.18 6.46 11.32
C VAL A 81 -8.96 6.26 10.41
N PRO A 82 -8.10 7.27 10.24
CA PRO A 82 -6.89 7.12 9.46
C PRO A 82 -5.92 6.16 10.15
N GLY A 83 -5.25 5.31 9.36
CA GLY A 83 -4.19 4.46 9.86
C GLY A 83 -4.01 3.17 9.07
N ARG A 84 -3.02 2.38 9.49
CA ARG A 84 -2.70 1.07 8.95
C ARG A 84 -2.55 0.06 10.10
N SER A 85 -3.01 -1.17 9.90
CA SER A 85 -2.81 -2.27 10.85
C SER A 85 -1.76 -3.25 10.32
N TYR A 86 -0.87 -3.67 11.21
CA TYR A 86 0.14 -4.70 10.95
C TYR A 86 -0.03 -5.81 11.97
N ASN A 87 0.00 -7.05 11.50
CA ASN A 87 -0.06 -8.21 12.36
C ASN A 87 1.35 -8.70 12.72
N ARG A 88 1.43 -9.71 13.58
CA ARG A 88 2.70 -10.31 14.00
C ARG A 88 3.52 -10.87 12.83
N GLN A 89 2.88 -11.46 11.83
CA GLN A 89 3.56 -12.00 10.66
C GLN A 89 4.17 -10.88 9.82
N ASP A 90 3.49 -9.74 9.66
CA ASP A 90 4.06 -8.57 8.98
C ASP A 90 5.35 -8.14 9.68
N ILE A 91 5.34 -8.03 11.02
CA ILE A 91 6.52 -7.67 11.80
C ILE A 91 7.63 -8.72 11.64
N GLN A 92 7.32 -10.02 11.75
CA GLN A 92 8.30 -11.09 11.61
C GLN A 92 8.93 -11.14 10.21
N ASN A 93 8.15 -10.85 9.16
CA ASN A 93 8.63 -10.80 7.78
C ASN A 93 9.65 -9.68 7.55
N THR A 94 9.73 -8.66 8.42
CA THR A 94 10.74 -7.60 8.32
C THR A 94 12.15 -8.07 8.69
N GLY A 95 12.25 -9.16 9.48
CA GLY A 95 13.50 -9.64 10.07
C GLY A 95 14.06 -8.74 11.19
N GLU A 96 13.33 -7.71 11.60
CA GLU A 96 13.79 -6.76 12.62
C GLU A 96 13.55 -7.27 14.04
N THR A 97 14.49 -6.97 14.93
CA THR A 97 14.43 -7.37 16.35
C THR A 97 13.73 -6.35 17.23
N THR A 98 13.46 -5.15 16.72
CA THR A 98 12.83 -4.05 17.44
C THR A 98 11.71 -3.42 16.62
N MET A 99 10.71 -2.84 17.28
CA MET A 99 9.50 -2.35 16.62
C MET A 99 9.75 -1.14 15.73
N GLY A 100 10.63 -0.22 16.11
CA GLY A 100 10.89 1.00 15.34
C GLY A 100 11.34 0.71 13.89
N PRO A 101 12.47 0.00 13.69
CA PRO A 101 12.92 -0.44 12.38
C PRO A 101 11.90 -1.29 11.62
N ALA A 102 11.18 -2.18 12.32
CA ALA A 102 10.13 -3.00 11.71
C ALA A 102 9.03 -2.12 11.10
N LEU A 103 8.52 -1.16 11.86
CA LEU A 103 7.47 -0.25 11.42
C LEU A 103 7.95 0.67 10.29
N GLN A 104 9.18 1.16 10.34
CA GLN A 104 9.74 1.99 9.27
C GLN A 104 9.89 1.22 7.95
N LYS A 105 10.21 -0.09 8.00
CA LYS A 105 10.21 -0.97 6.81
C LYS A 105 8.81 -1.25 6.26
N LEU A 106 7.82 -1.41 7.14
CA LEU A 106 6.42 -1.67 6.75
C LEU A 106 5.72 -0.40 6.23
N ASP A 107 6.15 0.76 6.72
CA ASP A 107 5.52 2.04 6.48
C ASP A 107 6.57 3.17 6.40
N PRO A 108 7.07 3.51 5.20
CA PRO A 108 8.11 4.53 5.06
C PRO A 108 7.68 5.94 5.51
N SER A 109 6.38 6.20 5.70
CA SER A 109 5.91 7.44 6.32
C SER A 109 6.12 7.49 7.83
N VAL A 110 6.39 6.35 8.47
CA VAL A 110 6.73 6.28 9.90
C VAL A 110 8.20 6.63 10.06
N THR A 111 8.48 7.71 10.78
CA THR A 111 9.84 8.11 11.15
C THR A 111 10.01 7.90 12.65
N ILE A 112 11.09 7.22 13.04
CA ILE A 112 11.44 7.00 14.45
C ILE A 112 12.44 8.06 14.89
N HIS A 113 12.05 8.84 15.90
CA HIS A 113 12.96 9.73 16.61
C HIS A 113 13.21 9.13 18.00
N GLY A 114 14.47 8.85 18.33
CA GLY A 114 14.83 8.36 19.65
C GLY A 114 14.66 9.46 20.70
N GLY A 115 14.01 9.14 21.82
CA GLY A 115 14.06 9.96 23.03
C GLY A 115 15.26 9.50 23.88
N HIS A 116 16.13 10.45 24.24
CA HIS A 116 17.26 10.25 25.14
C HIS A 116 16.79 9.98 26.57
#